data_AF-A0A7Y3AHS6-F1
#
_entry.id   AF-A0A7Y3AHS6-F1
#
_cell.length_a   1.000
_cell.length_b   1.000
_cell.length_c   1.000
_cell.angle_alpha   90.00
_cell.angle_beta   90.00
_cell.angle_gamma   90.00
#
_symmetry.space_group_name_H-M   'P 1'
#
loop_
_entity.id
_entity.type
_entity.pdbx_description
1 polymer ?
#
loop_
_entity_poly.entity_id
_entity_poly.type
_entity_poly.pdbx_seq_one_letter_code
_entity_poly.pdbx_strand_id
1 'polypeptide(L)'
;DFSFPSHDWSVVYSHVPFDRPYTIPSDFDPNLALALVWADTMNEAKQRADRFIRETKIKGKDSSGNSITTNLHYLKDNLDRLLTF
;
A
#
# COMPACT_ATOMS: atom_id res chain seq x y z
N ASP A 1 4.18 -7.37 -10.53
CA ASP A 1 2.74 -7.41 -10.23
C ASP A 1 2.47 -6.30 -9.24
N PHE A 2 1.69 -5.31 -9.64
CA PHE A 2 1.41 -4.11 -8.85
C PHE A 2 -0.09 -3.85 -8.99
N SER A 3 -0.85 -4.17 -7.96
CA SER A 3 -2.30 -4.06 -7.99
C SER A 3 -2.88 -3.80 -6.60
N PHE A 4 -4.00 -3.09 -6.60
CA PHE A 4 -4.76 -2.73 -5.41
C PHE A 4 -6.18 -3.28 -5.55
N PRO A 5 -6.83 -3.69 -4.46
CA PRO A 5 -8.23 -4.07 -4.52
C PRO A 5 -9.10 -2.84 -4.79
N SER A 6 -10.22 -3.04 -5.48
CA SER A 6 -11.23 -2.00 -5.69
C SER A 6 -12.39 -2.25 -4.76
N HIS A 7 -12.62 -1.32 -3.84
CA HIS A 7 -13.79 -1.29 -2.96
C HIS A 7 -14.44 0.09 -3.00
N ASP A 8 -15.75 0.13 -2.81
CA ASP A 8 -16.54 1.36 -2.67
C ASP A 8 -16.12 2.23 -1.47
N TRP A 9 -15.39 1.65 -0.52
CA TRP A 9 -14.85 2.31 0.66
C TRP A 9 -13.34 2.61 0.60
N SER A 10 -12.75 2.56 -0.60
CA SER A 10 -11.32 2.84 -0.79
C SER A 10 -11.01 3.56 -2.09
N VAL A 11 -9.94 4.35 -2.11
CA VAL A 11 -9.34 4.89 -3.33
C VAL A 11 -7.82 4.88 -3.22
N VAL A 12 -7.14 4.67 -4.33
CA VAL A 12 -5.68 4.71 -4.41
C VAL A 12 -5.25 5.76 -5.41
N TYR A 13 -4.30 6.59 -4.97
CA TYR A 13 -3.56 7.50 -5.83
C TYR A 13 -2.13 6.98 -5.94
N SER A 14 -1.68 6.72 -7.16
CA SER A 14 -0.31 6.27 -7.42
C SER A 14 0.21 6.96 -8.68
N HIS A 15 1.50 7.31 -8.64
CA HIS A 15 2.22 7.79 -9.81
C HIS A 15 2.87 6.64 -10.60
N VAL A 16 2.88 5.43 -10.01
CA VAL A 16 3.49 4.24 -10.59
C VAL A 16 2.56 3.69 -11.67
N PRO A 17 3.05 3.47 -12.91
CA PRO A 17 2.23 2.91 -13.97
C PRO A 17 1.89 1.44 -13.72
N PHE A 18 0.67 1.04 -14.09
CA PHE A 18 0.17 -0.33 -13.91
C PHE A 18 0.39 -1.23 -15.13
N ASP A 19 0.68 -0.63 -16.29
CA ASP A 19 0.75 -1.29 -17.60
C ASP A 19 2.19 -1.63 -18.04
N ARG A 20 3.19 -1.18 -17.28
CA ARG A 20 4.61 -1.39 -17.60
C ARG A 20 5.47 -1.54 -16.35
N PRO A 21 6.67 -2.16 -16.46
CA PRO A 21 7.66 -2.13 -15.40
C PRO A 21 8.02 -0.68 -15.02
N TYR A 22 8.22 -0.44 -13.73
CA TYR A 22 8.62 0.85 -13.18
C TYR A 22 9.89 0.69 -12.35
N THR A 23 10.92 1.46 -12.69
CA THR A 23 12.16 1.55 -11.91
C THR A 23 12.00 2.68 -10.90
N ILE A 24 12.10 2.36 -9.62
CA ILE A 24 12.03 3.35 -8.54
C ILE A 24 13.32 4.19 -8.59
N PRO A 25 13.23 5.51 -8.83
CA PRO A 25 14.40 6.38 -8.83
C PRO A 25 15.02 6.50 -7.43
N SER A 26 16.35 6.51 -7.33
CA SER A 26 17.05 6.71 -6.05
C SER A 26 16.95 8.14 -5.51
N ASP A 27 16.73 9.11 -6.40
CA ASP A 27 16.85 10.53 -6.08
C ASP A 27 15.53 11.14 -5.55
N PHE A 28 14.49 10.33 -5.42
CA PHE A 28 13.14 10.75 -5.04
C PHE A 28 12.60 9.91 -3.87
N ASP A 29 11.51 10.39 -3.26
CA ASP A 29 10.81 9.66 -2.20
C ASP A 29 10.32 8.29 -2.72
N PRO A 30 10.65 7.17 -2.04
CA PRO A 30 10.23 5.83 -2.45
C PRO A 30 8.72 5.54 -2.27
N ASN A 31 7.90 6.52 -1.92
CA ASN A 31 6.45 6.36 -1.78
C ASN A 31 5.77 5.97 -3.10
N LEU A 32 5.27 4.73 -3.18
CA LEU A 32 4.64 4.19 -4.38
C LEU A 32 3.19 4.64 -4.57
N ALA A 33 2.43 4.79 -3.47
CA ALA A 33 0.99 5.03 -3.54
C ALA A 33 0.44 5.52 -2.20
N LEU A 34 -0.62 6.33 -2.28
CA LEU A 34 -1.46 6.71 -1.16
C LEU A 34 -2.81 5.98 -1.27
N ALA A 35 -3.10 5.11 -0.31
CA ALA A 35 -4.40 4.47 -0.17
C ALA A 35 -5.22 5.18 0.91
N LEU A 36 -6.44 5.58 0.56
CA LEU A 36 -7.43 6.09 1.51
C LEU A 36 -8.48 5.01 1.74
N VAL A 37 -8.79 4.74 3.00
CA VAL A 37 -9.78 3.75 3.44
C VAL A 37 -10.68 4.42 4.47
N TRP A 38 -12.00 4.30 4.32
CA TRP A 38 -12.97 4.94 5.22
C TRP A 38 -14.07 3.97 5.67
N ALA A 39 -14.73 4.34 6.76
CA ALA A 39 -15.89 3.67 7.33
C ALA A 39 -16.61 4.63 8.29
N ASP A 40 -17.78 4.22 8.79
CA ASP A 40 -18.55 5.02 9.75
C ASP A 40 -17.94 4.97 11.17
N THR A 41 -17.17 3.91 11.46
CA THR A 41 -16.50 3.75 12.75
C THR A 41 -15.02 3.46 12.58
N MET A 42 -14.23 3.84 13.57
CA MET A 42 -12.79 3.60 13.58
C MET A 42 -12.44 2.10 13.55
N ASN A 43 -13.19 1.27 14.30
CA ASN A 43 -12.97 -0.17 14.32
C ASN A 43 -13.23 -0.80 12.95
N GLU A 44 -14.27 -0.35 12.25
CA GLU A 44 -14.54 -0.82 10.89
C GLU A 44 -13.48 -0.33 9.90
N ALA A 45 -13.04 0.93 10.00
CA ALA A 45 -11.97 1.47 9.16
C ALA A 45 -10.68 0.66 9.32
N LYS A 46 -10.34 0.24 10.54
CA LYS A 46 -9.20 -0.66 10.81
C LYS A 46 -9.36 -2.02 10.14
N GLN A 47 -10.53 -2.64 10.26
CA GLN A 47 -10.81 -3.93 9.61
C GLN A 47 -10.73 -3.83 8.08
N ARG A 48 -11.25 -2.74 7.51
CA ARG A 48 -11.17 -2.44 6.09
C ARG A 48 -9.72 -2.19 5.65
N ALA A 49 -8.93 -1.45 6.42
CA ALA A 49 -7.53 -1.20 6.12
C ALA A 49 -6.69 -2.48 6.18
N ASP A 50 -6.89 -3.32 7.19
CA ASP A 50 -6.24 -4.62 7.32
C ASP A 50 -6.60 -5.57 6.16
N ARG A 51 -7.88 -5.57 5.73
CA ARG A 51 -8.32 -6.27 4.52
C ARG A 51 -7.64 -5.71 3.27
N PHE A 52 -7.64 -4.39 3.10
CA PHE A 52 -7.04 -3.72 1.95
C PHE A 52 -5.55 -4.04 1.80
N ILE A 53 -4.80 -4.00 2.90
CA ILE A 53 -3.37 -4.33 2.92
C ILE A 53 -3.12 -5.79 2.50
N ARG A 54 -3.94 -6.74 2.99
CA ARG A 54 -3.81 -8.16 2.62
C ARG A 54 -4.09 -8.45 1.15
N GLU A 55 -5.01 -7.71 0.55
CA GLU A 55 -5.40 -7.88 -0.86
C GLU A 55 -4.47 -7.12 -1.82
N THR A 56 -3.72 -6.13 -1.32
CA THR A 56 -2.73 -5.38 -2.09
C THR A 56 -1.55 -6.26 -2.49
N LYS A 57 -1.14 -6.18 -3.76
CA LYS A 57 0.00 -6.94 -4.30
C LYS A 57 1.05 -5.99 -4.85
N ILE A 58 2.24 -6.05 -4.28
CA ILE A 58 3.42 -5.33 -4.76
C ILE A 58 4.55 -6.34 -4.92
N LYS A 59 4.94 -6.59 -6.16
CA LYS A 59 6.05 -7.48 -6.52
C LYS A 59 6.93 -6.78 -7.55
N GLY A 60 8.21 -6.73 -7.25
CA GLY A 60 9.28 -6.20 -8.07
C GLY A 60 10.61 -6.77 -7.61
N LYS A 61 11.70 -6.30 -8.22
CA LYS A 61 13.06 -6.67 -7.81
C LYS A 61 13.85 -5.43 -7.39
N ASP A 62 14.75 -5.59 -6.43
CA ASP A 62 15.76 -4.59 -6.13
C ASP A 62 16.91 -4.61 -7.15
N SER A 63 17.90 -3.72 -6.98
CA SER A 63 19.08 -3.63 -7.85
C SER A 63 19.97 -4.89 -7.83
N SER A 64 19.82 -5.74 -6.82
CA SER A 64 20.55 -7.01 -6.67
C SER A 64 19.75 -8.22 -7.16
N GLY A 65 18.53 -8.00 -7.68
CA GLY A 65 17.65 -9.04 -8.20
C GLY A 65 16.80 -9.76 -7.15
N ASN A 66 16.87 -9.37 -5.87
CA ASN A 66 16.02 -9.90 -4.81
C ASN A 66 14.61 -9.33 -4.91
N SER A 67 13.63 -9.94 -4.24
CA SER A 67 12.27 -9.38 -4.17
C SER A 67 12.29 -8.04 -3.45
N ILE A 68 11.54 -7.06 -3.96
CA ILE A 68 11.39 -5.75 -3.34
C ILE A 68 10.81 -5.87 -1.92
N THR A 69 11.41 -5.17 -0.97
CA THR A 69 10.86 -4.99 0.38
C THR A 69 9.82 -3.88 0.37
N THR A 70 8.66 -4.13 0.96
CA THR A 70 7.58 -3.13 1.12
C THR A 70 7.26 -2.92 2.58
N ASN A 71 6.65 -1.79 2.91
CA ASN A 71 6.23 -1.48 4.27
C ASN A 71 4.83 -2.04 4.62
N LEU A 72 4.20 -2.84 3.75
CA LEU A 72 2.83 -3.35 3.96
C LEU A 72 2.68 -4.14 5.27
N HIS A 73 3.67 -4.96 5.61
CA HIS A 73 3.66 -5.72 6.87
C HIS A 73 3.76 -4.78 8.09
N TYR A 74 4.66 -3.80 8.02
CA TYR A 74 4.78 -2.79 9.07
C TYR A 74 3.49 -1.99 9.26
N LEU A 75 2.85 -1.57 8.17
CA LEU A 75 1.58 -0.84 8.24
C LEU A 75 0.50 -1.67 8.92
N LYS A 76 0.36 -2.95 8.52
CA LYS A 76 -0.58 -3.90 9.12
C LYS A 76 -0.38 -4.02 10.64
N ASP A 77 0.86 -4.26 11.06
CA ASP A 77 1.17 -4.51 12.47
C ASP A 77 1.04 -3.25 13.35
N ASN A 78 1.02 -2.07 12.73
CA ASN A 78 0.92 -0.78 13.43
C ASN A 78 -0.42 -0.07 13.23
N LEU A 79 -1.42 -0.71 12.59
CA LEU A 79 -2.75 -0.11 12.38
C LEU A 79 -3.39 0.40 13.68
N ASP A 80 -3.16 -0.29 14.80
CA ASP A 80 -3.69 0.13 16.10
C ASP A 80 -2.96 1.33 16.71
N ARG A 81 -1.69 1.56 16.34
CA ARG A 81 -0.84 2.62 16.90
C ARG A 81 -0.89 3.91 16.09
N LEU A 82 -1.10 3.82 14.78
CA LEU A 82 -1.05 4.94 13.83
C LEU A 82 -2.20 5.95 14.00
N LEU A 83 -3.15 5.71 14.90
CA LEU A 83 -4.37 6.51 15.10
C LEU A 83 -4.38 7.29 16.42
N THR A 84 -3.23 7.40 17.10
CA THR A 84 -3.12 8.22 18.32
C THR A 84 -2.78 9.65 17.90
N PHE A 85 -3.78 10.54 17.90
CA PHE A 85 -3.62 11.99 17.74
C PHE A 85 -4.02 12.71 19.02
#